data_AF-U6GFK3-F1
#
_entry.id   AF-U6GFK3-F1
#
_cell.length_a   1.000
_cell.length_b   1.000
_cell.length_c   1.000
_cell.angle_alpha   90.00
_cell.angle_beta   90.00
_cell.angle_gamma   90.00
#
_symmetry.space_group_name_H-M   'P 1'
#
loop_
_entity.id
_entity.type
_entity.pdbx_description
1 polymer ?
#
loop_
_entity_poly.entity_id
_entity_poly.type
_entity_poly.pdbx_seq_one_letter_code
_entity_poly.pdbx_strand_id
1 'polypeptide(L)'
;MAPSEQFWQLLLGGEEPSACSQVDSEQGFRRDVVTQLNASKPTDVHELQGVGSHLTAFSEKIKPQKKTQVDSAKKLGIEEFLQMASNDLCRQPINILSATLAEMEQCIQPLHSCLKVRISLCAKLLELPSLVLKCSSGGLYDEAVDAMMLADERIASLRANGCCGMPLLDFLEVQMKDARNSCVKTMLRQLGQHAQLSSSMKLIGPLRRLSCSEEQLRMQYLRRRDAEICRLRRNAEGSCEADPGHGLCAASELLRVDVLQTAINYRAIFGSTDERLSAWLADQVHWFVKLAEKELLQRTGIIDSEDDFKGIRPSLDLAAAEAGVPQTNLRSVPKCTVGLLDLATIFRQVFNAASAFCRVHAYFFPVVAITFERYVVAVHRQRLEAIAAAFARSMDEYDYVPVTSHLKLLGASPWFQSGLSPNRGCVFLLRHAPLSNLYNSILEVANAFQECPISTAAARVVTLTESLLAFCIRKLISLKPGGRENLDEEIKAIEHNLVQEGDGRGGHTTCQAEFFVLCDIFGTVLLPALANELSSTFPLQTVLDIKGLRSLMAKADLCRCPNPFTEACSAYDGQTSGGNSPTHASPVLP
;
A
#
# COMPACT_ATOMS: atom_id res chain seq x y z
N MET A 1 17.24 13.09 14.61
CA MET A 1 17.35 13.53 13.20
C MET A 1 15.96 13.54 12.63
N ALA A 2 15.40 14.74 12.42
CA ALA A 2 14.01 14.90 11.97
C ALA A 2 13.85 14.45 10.51
N PRO A 3 12.82 13.66 10.16
CA PRO A 3 12.48 13.40 8.77
C PRO A 3 11.92 14.68 8.13
N SER A 4 12.23 14.91 6.85
CA SER A 4 11.86 16.14 6.13
C SER A 4 10.34 16.29 6.01
N GLU A 5 9.78 17.35 6.63
CA GLU A 5 8.35 17.71 6.56
C GLU A 5 7.81 17.83 5.13
N GLN A 6 8.67 18.11 4.14
CA GLN A 6 8.33 18.19 2.72
C GLN A 6 7.76 16.89 2.13
N PHE A 7 8.12 15.73 2.68
CA PHE A 7 7.59 14.43 2.22
C PHE A 7 6.11 14.24 2.60
N TRP A 8 5.70 14.76 3.75
CA TRP A 8 4.32 14.61 4.24
C TRP A 8 3.36 15.63 3.62
N GLN A 9 3.83 16.83 3.27
CA GLN A 9 2.99 17.85 2.61
C GLN A 9 2.54 17.45 1.20
N LEU A 10 3.36 16.68 0.47
CA LEU A 10 3.00 16.13 -0.84
C LEU A 10 1.97 14.99 -0.78
N LEU A 11 1.91 14.25 0.34
CA LEU A 11 1.03 13.09 0.53
C LEU A 11 -0.36 13.47 1.04
N LEU A 12 -0.51 14.64 1.68
CA LEU A 12 -1.75 15.07 2.34
C LEU A 12 -2.56 16.11 1.56
N GLY A 13 -2.16 16.49 0.35
CA GLY A 13 -2.98 17.35 -0.52
C GLY A 13 -3.33 18.71 0.11
N GLY A 14 -2.37 19.33 0.81
CA GLY A 14 -2.55 20.70 1.33
C GLY A 14 -2.40 21.72 0.22
N GLU A 15 -3.51 22.16 -0.38
CA GLU A 15 -3.54 23.45 -1.07
C GLU A 15 -3.47 24.56 -0.01
N GLU A 16 -2.35 25.27 0.07
CA GLU A 16 -2.33 26.61 0.68
C GLU A 16 -2.38 27.69 -0.42
N PRO A 17 -3.14 28.76 -0.20
CA PRO A 17 -3.42 29.76 -1.22
C PRO A 17 -2.22 30.69 -1.40
N SER A 18 -1.63 30.64 -2.59
CA SER A 18 -0.73 31.68 -3.09
C SER A 18 -1.50 32.98 -3.28
N ALA A 19 -1.29 33.94 -2.38
CA ALA A 19 -1.65 35.33 -2.59
C ALA A 19 -0.61 35.99 -3.50
N CYS A 20 -1.01 36.39 -4.72
CA CYS A 20 -0.40 37.54 -5.40
C CYS A 20 -1.30 38.14 -6.49
N SER A 21 -1.76 39.37 -6.20
CA SER A 21 -2.04 40.51 -7.09
C SER A 21 -2.76 40.30 -8.44
N GLN A 22 -4.06 40.59 -8.42
CA GLN A 22 -4.71 41.69 -9.15
C GLN A 22 -4.02 42.21 -10.44
N VAL A 23 -4.59 41.88 -11.60
CA VAL A 23 -4.78 42.82 -12.73
C VAL A 23 -6.11 42.47 -13.42
N ASP A 24 -6.99 43.47 -13.49
CA ASP A 24 -8.29 43.44 -14.14
C ASP A 24 -8.20 43.16 -15.64
N SER A 25 -9.15 42.39 -16.18
CA SER A 25 -9.89 42.77 -17.40
C SER A 25 -11.06 41.83 -17.66
N GLU A 26 -12.24 42.43 -17.61
CA GLU A 26 -13.51 41.91 -18.09
C GLU A 26 -13.42 41.53 -19.58
N GLN A 27 -14.04 40.41 -19.96
CA GLN A 27 -15.00 40.35 -21.07
C GLN A 27 -15.58 38.94 -21.18
N GLY A 28 -16.89 38.85 -20.93
CA GLY A 28 -17.65 37.62 -21.09
C GLY A 28 -17.91 37.28 -22.55
N PHE A 29 -18.20 36.01 -22.82
CA PHE A 29 -19.10 35.64 -23.90
C PHE A 29 -19.78 34.30 -23.60
N ARG A 30 -21.11 34.34 -23.56
CA ARG A 30 -22.07 33.24 -23.71
C ARG A 30 -21.74 32.34 -24.91
N ARG A 31 -21.97 31.02 -24.76
CA ARG A 31 -23.03 30.30 -25.51
C ARG A 31 -23.21 28.85 -25.08
N ASP A 32 -24.49 28.50 -24.99
CA ASP A 32 -25.11 27.20 -24.77
C ASP A 32 -24.95 26.20 -25.94
N VAL A 33 -25.55 25.01 -25.72
CA VAL A 33 -26.11 23.98 -26.65
C VAL A 33 -25.33 22.65 -26.60
N VAL A 34 -25.78 21.63 -25.84
CA VAL A 34 -26.79 20.57 -26.17
C VAL A 34 -26.33 19.71 -27.37
N THR A 35 -26.08 18.40 -27.33
CA THR A 35 -27.00 17.22 -27.31
C THR A 35 -26.07 15.98 -27.42
N GLN A 36 -26.09 14.98 -26.53
CA GLN A 36 -26.87 13.73 -26.56
C GLN A 36 -26.59 12.72 -27.71
N LEU A 37 -26.40 11.46 -27.29
CA LEU A 37 -26.80 10.15 -27.90
C LEU A 37 -25.77 9.24 -28.62
N ASN A 38 -25.67 8.05 -28.01
CA ASN A 38 -25.78 6.68 -28.58
C ASN A 38 -24.57 5.92 -29.14
N ALA A 39 -24.10 4.98 -28.30
CA ALA A 39 -24.16 3.52 -28.46
C ALA A 39 -24.19 2.88 -29.88
N SER A 40 -23.23 1.98 -30.13
CA SER A 40 -23.47 0.61 -30.64
C SER A 40 -22.18 -0.23 -30.73
N LYS A 41 -22.16 -1.39 -30.05
CA LYS A 41 -21.49 -2.65 -30.47
C LYS A 41 -22.33 -3.31 -31.60
N PRO A 42 -21.99 -4.43 -32.30
CA PRO A 42 -21.09 -5.55 -31.92
C PRO A 42 -20.30 -6.24 -33.08
N THR A 43 -19.72 -7.42 -32.76
CA THR A 43 -19.38 -8.61 -33.60
C THR A 43 -18.19 -8.49 -34.56
N ASP A 44 -17.06 -9.20 -34.44
CA ASP A 44 -16.70 -10.61 -34.13
C ASP A 44 -16.69 -11.53 -35.37
N VAL A 45 -15.74 -12.50 -35.35
CA VAL A 45 -15.62 -13.75 -36.16
C VAL A 45 -14.65 -13.82 -37.37
N HIS A 46 -13.54 -14.59 -37.16
CA HIS A 46 -12.89 -15.65 -37.99
C HIS A 46 -12.44 -15.35 -39.46
N GLU A 47 -11.45 -16.01 -40.10
CA GLU A 47 -10.34 -16.93 -39.84
C GLU A 47 -9.73 -17.25 -41.24
N LEU A 48 -8.60 -17.97 -41.28
CA LEU A 48 -8.05 -18.79 -42.38
C LEU A 48 -7.12 -18.17 -43.44
N GLN A 49 -5.83 -18.49 -43.24
CA GLN A 49 -4.98 -19.35 -44.10
C GLN A 49 -5.09 -19.26 -45.63
N GLY A 50 -3.91 -19.11 -46.28
CA GLY A 50 -3.52 -20.07 -47.31
C GLY A 50 -2.83 -19.54 -48.58
N VAL A 51 -1.53 -19.85 -48.68
CA VAL A 51 -0.83 -20.41 -49.87
C VAL A 51 -0.69 -19.60 -51.17
N GLY A 52 0.57 -19.40 -51.59
CA GLY A 52 1.02 -19.89 -52.91
C GLY A 52 1.22 -18.91 -54.06
N SER A 53 2.47 -18.46 -54.24
CA SER A 53 3.27 -18.51 -55.48
C SER A 53 2.58 -18.54 -56.87
N HIS A 54 2.86 -17.58 -57.75
CA HIS A 54 3.73 -17.71 -58.96
C HIS A 54 3.55 -16.57 -59.99
N LEU A 55 4.71 -16.04 -60.43
CA LEU A 55 5.14 -15.68 -61.80
C LEU A 55 4.26 -14.87 -62.79
N THR A 56 4.95 -13.89 -63.37
CA THR A 56 5.06 -13.52 -64.81
C THR A 56 4.01 -12.63 -65.49
N ALA A 57 4.50 -11.42 -65.81
CA ALA A 57 4.74 -10.90 -67.16
C ALA A 57 3.62 -10.21 -67.95
N PHE A 58 4.13 -9.33 -68.84
CA PHE A 58 3.51 -8.50 -69.88
C PHE A 58 2.84 -7.19 -69.42
N SER A 59 2.91 -6.08 -70.15
CA SER A 59 3.69 -5.60 -71.31
C SER A 59 2.98 -4.34 -71.78
N GLU A 60 3.75 -3.28 -72.08
CA GLU A 60 3.47 -2.28 -73.14
C GLU A 60 2.16 -1.46 -73.06
N LYS A 61 2.01 -0.25 -73.56
CA LYS A 61 2.76 0.76 -74.32
C LYS A 61 1.85 2.00 -74.29
N ILE A 62 2.41 3.18 -74.59
CA ILE A 62 1.96 4.14 -75.62
C ILE A 62 2.44 5.56 -75.25
N LYS A 63 3.54 5.92 -75.91
CA LYS A 63 4.02 7.26 -76.36
C LYS A 63 2.91 8.00 -77.14
N PRO A 64 2.96 9.32 -77.50
CA PRO A 64 4.13 9.95 -78.18
C PRO A 64 4.27 11.51 -78.17
N GLN A 65 5.25 11.95 -78.97
CA GLN A 65 5.60 13.28 -79.54
C GLN A 65 6.65 14.09 -78.77
N LYS A 66 7.89 14.38 -79.25
CA LYS A 66 8.56 14.78 -80.53
C LYS A 66 8.75 16.31 -80.69
N LYS A 67 10.01 16.66 -81.00
CA LYS A 67 10.58 17.88 -81.64
C LYS A 67 10.71 19.11 -80.70
N THR A 68 11.82 19.88 -80.63
CA THR A 68 12.88 20.22 -81.63
C THR A 68 14.09 20.90 -80.93
N GLN A 69 15.19 21.10 -81.69
CA GLN A 69 16.47 21.81 -81.38
C GLN A 69 17.49 21.01 -80.54
N VAL A 70 18.64 20.51 -81.01
CA VAL A 70 19.54 20.74 -82.16
C VAL A 70 20.02 22.19 -82.30
N ASP A 71 21.35 22.32 -82.25
CA ASP A 71 22.21 23.49 -82.42
C ASP A 71 22.40 24.41 -81.21
N SER A 72 23.43 24.10 -80.40
CA SER A 72 24.40 25.06 -79.83
C SER A 72 25.41 24.36 -78.89
N ALA A 73 26.43 23.67 -79.44
CA ALA A 73 27.72 23.45 -78.76
C ALA A 73 28.75 22.80 -79.73
N LYS A 74 28.85 23.31 -80.96
CA LYS A 74 30.09 23.19 -81.76
C LYS A 74 30.96 24.41 -81.43
N LYS A 75 31.70 24.35 -80.33
CA LYS A 75 32.86 25.21 -80.07
C LYS A 75 33.55 24.77 -78.79
N LEU A 76 34.46 23.81 -78.93
CA LEU A 76 35.72 23.72 -78.20
C LEU A 76 36.55 22.72 -79.00
N GLY A 77 37.61 23.22 -79.63
CA GLY A 77 38.43 22.52 -80.62
C GLY A 77 39.17 21.33 -80.01
N ILE A 78 38.49 20.19 -79.93
CA ILE A 78 39.10 18.91 -79.54
C ILE A 78 39.65 18.17 -80.77
N GLU A 79 39.13 18.45 -81.97
CA GLU A 79 39.65 17.84 -83.21
C GLU A 79 40.99 18.44 -83.68
N GLU A 80 41.26 19.73 -83.45
CA GLU A 80 42.57 20.33 -83.77
C GLU A 80 43.70 19.88 -82.81
N PHE A 81 43.36 19.51 -81.56
CA PHE A 81 44.34 19.01 -80.59
C PHE A 81 44.71 17.54 -80.87
N LEU A 82 43.76 16.73 -81.33
CA LEU A 82 44.02 15.35 -81.75
C LEU A 82 44.79 15.28 -83.08
N GLN A 83 44.64 16.29 -83.95
CA GLN A 83 45.39 16.34 -85.22
C GLN A 83 46.82 16.89 -85.05
N MET A 84 47.08 17.81 -84.11
CA MET A 84 48.45 18.26 -83.81
C MET A 84 49.27 17.22 -83.03
N ALA A 85 48.68 16.51 -82.07
CA ALA A 85 49.39 15.47 -81.33
C ALA A 85 49.76 14.25 -82.21
N SER A 86 49.00 13.99 -83.28
CA SER A 86 49.27 12.85 -84.18
C SER A 86 50.54 13.02 -85.04
N ASN A 87 51.02 14.25 -85.25
CA ASN A 87 52.18 14.50 -86.14
C ASN A 87 53.51 14.61 -85.40
N ASP A 88 53.52 14.93 -84.10
CA ASP A 88 54.74 14.96 -83.27
C ASP A 88 55.06 13.60 -82.61
N LEU A 89 54.12 12.66 -82.57
CA LEU A 89 54.34 11.31 -82.01
C LEU A 89 55.11 10.35 -82.93
N CYS A 90 55.29 10.67 -84.22
CA CYS A 90 56.01 9.80 -85.16
C CYS A 90 57.55 9.97 -85.15
N ARG A 91 58.10 10.83 -84.29
CA ARG A 91 59.57 11.04 -84.18
C ARG A 91 60.13 11.06 -82.76
N GLN A 92 59.40 10.54 -81.78
CA GLN A 92 59.99 10.30 -80.46
C GLN A 92 60.48 8.84 -80.35
N PRO A 93 61.70 8.60 -79.80
CA PRO A 93 62.21 7.25 -79.62
C PRO A 93 61.21 6.46 -78.77
N ILE A 94 60.96 5.20 -79.14
CA ILE A 94 60.11 4.24 -78.41
C ILE A 94 60.43 4.22 -76.90
N ASN A 95 61.67 4.57 -76.53
CA ASN A 95 62.14 4.69 -75.15
C ASN A 95 61.46 5.82 -74.32
N ILE A 96 61.00 6.93 -74.94
CA ILE A 96 60.33 8.04 -74.22
C ILE A 96 58.84 7.73 -73.98
N LEU A 97 58.19 7.07 -74.93
CA LEU A 97 56.82 6.55 -74.79
C LEU A 97 56.76 5.43 -73.74
N SER A 98 57.76 4.55 -73.71
CA SER A 98 57.92 3.54 -72.66
C SER A 98 58.13 4.18 -71.28
N ALA A 99 58.92 5.25 -71.19
CA ALA A 99 59.17 5.96 -69.93
C ALA A 99 57.92 6.69 -69.43
N THR A 100 57.17 7.36 -70.31
CA THR A 100 55.91 8.04 -69.94
C THR A 100 54.79 7.05 -69.60
N LEU A 101 54.72 5.89 -70.26
CA LEU A 101 53.79 4.82 -69.89
C LEU A 101 54.15 4.22 -68.52
N ALA A 102 55.45 4.01 -68.26
CA ALA A 102 55.93 3.56 -66.96
C ALA A 102 55.68 4.59 -65.86
N GLU A 103 55.84 5.89 -66.12
CA GLU A 103 55.50 6.97 -65.19
C GLU A 103 54.00 7.08 -64.92
N MET A 104 53.15 6.89 -65.95
CA MET A 104 51.70 6.81 -65.78
C MET A 104 51.30 5.56 -64.98
N GLU A 105 51.90 4.41 -65.25
CA GLU A 105 51.66 3.18 -64.51
C GLU A 105 52.14 3.30 -63.05
N GLN A 106 53.26 3.99 -62.82
CA GLN A 106 53.79 4.34 -61.51
C GLN A 106 52.92 5.38 -60.77
N CYS A 107 52.15 6.21 -61.48
CA CYS A 107 51.13 7.11 -60.92
C CYS A 107 49.76 6.41 -60.69
N ILE A 108 49.42 5.41 -61.51
CA ILE A 108 48.15 4.66 -61.42
C ILE A 108 48.22 3.58 -60.33
N GLN A 109 49.37 2.95 -60.10
CA GLN A 109 49.53 1.92 -59.06
C GLN A 109 49.20 2.42 -57.63
N PRO A 110 49.61 3.63 -57.20
CA PRO A 110 49.16 4.24 -55.95
C PRO A 110 47.65 4.48 -55.91
N LEU A 111 47.04 4.92 -57.02
CA LEU A 111 45.59 5.11 -57.12
C LEU A 111 44.84 3.79 -57.03
N HIS A 112 45.30 2.75 -57.72
CA HIS A 112 44.70 1.43 -57.74
C HIS A 112 44.82 0.73 -56.39
N SER A 113 45.98 0.82 -55.73
CA SER A 113 46.18 0.31 -54.37
C SER A 113 45.33 1.08 -53.35
N CYS A 114 45.23 2.41 -53.46
CA CYS A 114 44.36 3.21 -52.61
C CYS A 114 42.87 2.85 -52.80
N LEU A 115 42.42 2.65 -54.05
CA LEU A 115 41.05 2.23 -54.36
C LEU A 115 40.75 0.83 -53.80
N LYS A 116 41.68 -0.11 -53.93
CA LYS A 116 41.53 -1.48 -53.43
C LYS A 116 41.44 -1.53 -51.91
N VAL A 117 42.27 -0.72 -51.23
CA VAL A 117 42.22 -0.56 -49.77
C VAL A 117 40.88 0.03 -49.36
N ARG A 118 40.40 1.08 -50.04
CA ARG A 118 39.09 1.72 -49.77
C ARG A 118 37.91 0.77 -50.00
N ILE A 119 37.92 -0.03 -51.07
CA ILE A 119 36.87 -1.03 -51.34
C ILE A 119 36.87 -2.12 -50.26
N SER A 120 38.04 -2.65 -49.89
CA SER A 120 38.10 -3.70 -48.85
C SER A 120 37.71 -3.18 -47.47
N LEU A 121 37.98 -1.89 -47.18
CA LEU A 121 37.56 -1.24 -45.94
C LEU A 121 36.04 -1.05 -45.92
N CYS A 122 35.44 -0.62 -47.03
CA CYS A 122 33.98 -0.49 -47.15
C CYS A 122 33.26 -1.84 -47.02
N ALA A 123 33.83 -2.91 -47.55
CA ALA A 123 33.28 -4.26 -47.42
C ALA A 123 33.22 -4.71 -45.95
N LYS A 124 34.28 -4.49 -45.17
CA LYS A 124 34.30 -4.81 -43.73
C LYS A 124 33.34 -3.94 -42.91
N LEU A 125 33.16 -2.69 -43.30
CA LEU A 125 32.21 -1.77 -42.65
C LEU A 125 30.75 -2.21 -42.85
N LEU A 126 30.43 -2.82 -44.00
CA LEU A 126 29.07 -3.32 -44.30
C LEU A 126 28.67 -4.52 -43.42
N GLU A 127 29.61 -5.23 -42.80
CA GLU A 127 29.32 -6.36 -41.90
C GLU A 127 29.00 -5.90 -40.46
N LEU A 128 29.42 -4.68 -40.07
CA LEU A 128 29.28 -4.16 -38.72
C LEU A 128 27.81 -4.08 -38.22
N PRO A 129 26.82 -3.63 -39.01
CA PRO A 129 25.42 -3.64 -38.56
C PRO A 129 24.95 -5.04 -38.17
N SER A 130 25.31 -6.05 -38.97
CA SER A 130 24.96 -7.45 -38.71
C SER A 130 25.68 -7.99 -37.47
N LEU A 131 26.94 -7.60 -37.26
CA LEU A 131 27.70 -7.95 -36.06
C LEU A 131 27.05 -7.36 -34.80
N VAL A 132 26.67 -6.08 -34.84
CA VAL A 132 25.99 -5.40 -33.72
C VAL A 132 24.70 -6.12 -33.34
N LEU A 133 23.88 -6.50 -34.33
CA LEU A 133 22.64 -7.25 -34.08
C LEU A 133 22.91 -8.63 -33.46
N LYS A 134 23.93 -9.35 -33.95
CA LYS A 134 24.35 -10.65 -33.38
C LYS A 134 24.83 -10.50 -31.93
N CYS A 135 25.75 -9.57 -31.66
CA CYS A 135 26.26 -9.30 -30.31
C CYS A 135 25.11 -8.90 -29.36
N SER A 136 24.21 -8.01 -29.80
CA SER A 136 23.03 -7.61 -29.04
C SER A 136 22.10 -8.79 -28.74
N SER A 137 21.90 -9.71 -29.68
CA SER A 137 21.07 -10.90 -29.47
C SER A 137 21.73 -11.91 -28.52
N GLY A 138 23.06 -11.94 -28.46
CA GLY A 138 23.85 -12.79 -27.56
C GLY A 138 24.09 -12.20 -26.16
N GLY A 139 23.62 -10.97 -25.88
CA GLY A 139 23.86 -10.29 -24.61
C GLY A 139 25.27 -9.71 -24.43
N LEU A 140 26.07 -9.69 -25.50
CA LEU A 140 27.43 -9.15 -25.56
C LEU A 140 27.37 -7.66 -25.90
N TYR A 141 26.90 -6.85 -24.94
CA TYR A 141 26.58 -5.45 -25.19
C TYR A 141 27.80 -4.54 -25.25
N ASP A 142 28.85 -4.83 -24.50
CA ASP A 142 30.08 -4.04 -24.57
C ASP A 142 30.72 -4.17 -25.96
N GLU A 143 30.78 -5.39 -26.50
CA GLU A 143 31.27 -5.66 -27.86
C GLU A 143 30.38 -5.03 -28.94
N ALA A 144 29.05 -5.05 -28.74
CA ALA A 144 28.13 -4.38 -29.65
C ALA A 144 28.38 -2.86 -29.68
N VAL A 145 28.60 -2.24 -28.51
CA VAL A 145 28.91 -0.81 -28.41
C VAL A 145 30.28 -0.49 -29.01
N ASP A 146 31.29 -1.33 -28.77
CA ASP A 146 32.61 -1.16 -29.38
C ASP A 146 32.55 -1.20 -30.92
N ALA A 147 31.77 -2.14 -31.48
CA ALA A 147 31.55 -2.22 -32.92
C ALA A 147 30.82 -0.98 -33.47
N MET A 148 29.85 -0.42 -32.73
CA MET A 148 29.18 0.83 -33.10
C MET A 148 30.12 2.03 -33.07
N MET A 149 30.92 2.18 -32.01
CA MET A 149 31.88 3.28 -31.87
C MET A 149 32.95 3.23 -32.97
N LEU A 150 33.44 2.02 -33.29
CA LEU A 150 34.36 1.81 -34.40
C LEU A 150 33.74 2.19 -35.74
N ALA A 151 32.47 1.84 -35.98
CA ALA A 151 31.76 2.22 -37.20
C ALA A 151 31.64 3.75 -37.32
N ASP A 152 31.22 4.43 -36.25
CA ASP A 152 31.06 5.89 -36.22
C ASP A 152 32.39 6.61 -36.49
N GLU A 153 33.49 6.17 -35.85
CA GLU A 153 34.84 6.72 -36.07
C GLU A 153 35.29 6.54 -37.52
N ARG A 154 35.08 5.36 -38.10
CA ARG A 154 35.51 5.05 -39.47
C ARG A 154 34.68 5.80 -40.51
N ILE A 155 33.38 5.92 -40.31
CA ILE A 155 32.50 6.72 -41.17
C ILE A 155 32.93 8.20 -41.13
N ALA A 156 33.19 8.74 -39.93
CA ALA A 156 33.69 10.10 -39.76
C ALA A 156 35.04 10.33 -40.46
N SER A 157 35.99 9.41 -40.29
CA SER A 157 37.29 9.46 -40.96
C SER A 157 37.18 9.43 -42.49
N LEU A 158 36.31 8.58 -43.03
CA LEU A 158 36.08 8.51 -44.48
C LEU A 158 35.47 9.81 -45.03
N ARG A 159 34.53 10.42 -44.31
CA ARG A 159 33.98 11.74 -44.68
C ARG A 159 35.04 12.84 -44.64
N ALA A 160 35.90 12.85 -43.62
CA ALA A 160 37.01 13.82 -43.52
C ALA A 160 38.04 13.68 -44.66
N ASN A 161 38.25 12.46 -45.16
CA ASN A 161 39.18 12.17 -46.27
C ASN A 161 38.61 12.44 -47.67
N GLY A 162 37.52 13.22 -47.77
CA GLY A 162 36.94 13.67 -49.04
C GLY A 162 35.92 12.73 -49.68
N CYS A 163 35.44 11.71 -48.96
CA CYS A 163 34.34 10.84 -49.42
C CYS A 163 32.94 11.41 -49.12
N CYS A 164 32.81 12.73 -49.02
CA CYS A 164 31.53 13.40 -48.82
C CYS A 164 30.60 13.16 -50.03
N GLY A 165 29.39 12.65 -49.77
CA GLY A 165 28.38 12.38 -50.80
C GLY A 165 28.38 10.97 -51.41
N MET A 166 29.09 10.00 -50.84
CA MET A 166 28.96 8.60 -51.25
C MET A 166 27.65 7.97 -50.74
N PRO A 167 26.71 7.54 -51.61
CA PRO A 167 25.43 6.96 -51.19
C PRO A 167 25.57 5.72 -50.31
N LEU A 168 26.67 4.97 -50.49
CA LEU A 168 26.96 3.77 -49.69
C LEU A 168 27.23 4.10 -48.21
N LEU A 169 27.90 5.22 -47.93
CA LEU A 169 28.15 5.66 -46.55
C LEU A 169 26.86 6.13 -45.89
N ASP A 170 26.00 6.83 -46.63
CA ASP A 170 24.70 7.27 -46.12
C ASP A 170 23.79 6.05 -45.84
N PHE A 171 23.79 5.05 -46.72
CA PHE A 171 23.10 3.79 -46.50
C PHE A 171 23.64 3.03 -45.27
N LEU A 172 24.96 2.99 -45.09
CA LEU A 172 25.57 2.37 -43.93
C LEU A 172 25.23 3.11 -42.63
N GLU A 173 25.24 4.44 -42.64
CA GLU A 173 24.88 5.26 -41.49
C GLU A 173 23.42 5.01 -41.06
N VAL A 174 22.51 4.89 -42.02
CA VAL A 174 21.11 4.48 -41.76
C VAL A 174 21.05 3.09 -41.13
N GLN A 175 21.74 2.10 -41.71
CA GLN A 175 21.75 0.74 -41.15
C GLN A 175 22.36 0.67 -39.74
N MET A 176 23.46 1.40 -39.50
CA MET A 176 24.08 1.46 -38.18
C MET A 176 23.16 2.13 -37.16
N LYS A 177 22.43 3.18 -37.56
CA LYS A 177 21.42 3.83 -36.72
C LYS A 177 20.27 2.89 -36.37
N ASP A 178 19.81 2.09 -37.32
CA ASP A 178 18.77 1.07 -37.08
C ASP A 178 19.26 -0.05 -36.16
N ALA A 179 20.48 -0.54 -36.38
CA ALA A 179 21.12 -1.53 -35.51
C ALA A 179 21.30 -0.99 -34.08
N ARG A 180 21.75 0.26 -33.93
CA ARG A 180 21.86 0.97 -32.65
C ARG A 180 20.51 1.08 -31.95
N ASN A 181 19.47 1.53 -32.66
CA ASN A 181 18.12 1.65 -32.12
C ASN A 181 17.56 0.30 -31.65
N SER A 182 17.80 -0.78 -32.41
CA SER A 182 17.39 -2.14 -32.05
C SER A 182 18.12 -2.64 -30.81
N CYS A 183 19.44 -2.39 -30.74
CA CYS A 183 20.26 -2.75 -29.58
C CYS A 183 19.80 -2.02 -28.31
N VAL A 184 19.65 -0.69 -28.38
CA VAL A 184 19.16 0.13 -27.25
C VAL A 184 17.78 -0.34 -26.78
N LYS A 185 16.83 -0.59 -27.70
CA LYS A 185 15.52 -1.14 -27.35
C LYS A 185 15.61 -2.47 -26.61
N THR A 186 16.51 -3.35 -27.05
CA THR A 186 16.73 -4.65 -26.43
C THR A 186 17.33 -4.52 -25.03
N MET A 187 18.35 -3.68 -24.86
CA MET A 187 18.97 -3.38 -23.56
C MET A 187 17.96 -2.76 -22.58
N LEU A 188 17.19 -1.76 -23.02
CA LEU A 188 16.17 -1.13 -22.18
C LEU A 188 15.05 -2.09 -21.78
N ARG A 189 14.70 -3.03 -22.65
CA ARG A 189 13.74 -4.10 -22.31
C ARG A 189 14.30 -5.01 -21.21
N GLN A 190 15.55 -5.44 -21.32
CA GLN A 190 16.19 -6.30 -20.32
C GLN A 190 16.43 -5.58 -18.98
N LEU A 191 16.71 -4.27 -19.02
CA LEU A 191 16.91 -3.45 -17.83
C LEU A 191 15.68 -3.47 -16.89
N GLY A 192 14.47 -3.60 -17.44
CA GLY A 192 13.25 -3.74 -16.66
C GLY A 192 13.02 -5.11 -16.05
N GLN A 193 13.50 -6.16 -16.71
CA GLN A 193 13.20 -7.57 -16.39
C GLN A 193 14.07 -8.11 -15.24
N HIS A 194 15.28 -7.59 -15.08
CA HIS A 194 16.22 -8.11 -14.09
C HIS A 194 16.05 -7.41 -12.73
N ALA A 195 15.68 -8.17 -11.69
CA ALA A 195 15.67 -7.68 -10.31
C ALA A 195 17.08 -7.56 -9.70
N GLN A 196 18.07 -8.28 -10.24
CA GLN A 196 19.44 -8.28 -9.73
C GLN A 196 20.23 -7.04 -10.20
N LEU A 197 20.97 -6.43 -9.26
CA LEU A 197 21.82 -5.27 -9.51
C LEU A 197 22.92 -5.57 -10.53
N SER A 198 23.57 -6.73 -10.43
CA SER A 198 24.68 -7.13 -11.32
C SER A 198 24.26 -7.13 -12.80
N SER A 199 23.08 -7.68 -13.12
CA SER A 199 22.53 -7.68 -14.47
C SER A 199 22.15 -6.28 -14.94
N SER A 200 21.58 -5.44 -14.06
CA SER A 200 21.26 -4.05 -14.39
C SER A 200 22.52 -3.22 -14.67
N MET A 201 23.58 -3.41 -13.89
CA MET A 201 24.86 -2.71 -14.05
C MET A 201 25.55 -3.05 -15.38
N LYS A 202 25.49 -4.31 -15.83
CA LYS A 202 25.99 -4.74 -17.15
C LYS A 202 25.31 -4.03 -18.32
N LEU A 203 24.08 -3.55 -18.14
CA LEU A 203 23.33 -2.86 -19.19
C LEU A 203 23.53 -1.34 -19.13
N ILE A 204 23.64 -0.77 -17.93
CA ILE A 204 23.77 0.69 -17.73
C ILE A 204 25.07 1.23 -18.33
N GLY A 205 26.19 0.52 -18.16
CA GLY A 205 27.49 0.94 -18.72
C GLY A 205 27.45 1.17 -20.23
N PRO A 206 27.11 0.15 -21.04
CA PRO A 206 27.02 0.33 -22.48
C PRO A 206 25.91 1.32 -22.90
N LEU A 207 24.80 1.42 -22.16
CA LEU A 207 23.76 2.45 -22.43
C LEU A 207 24.28 3.89 -22.26
N ARG A 208 25.12 4.15 -21.23
CA ARG A 208 25.78 5.46 -21.04
C ARG A 208 26.72 5.78 -22.20
N ARG A 209 27.46 4.78 -22.70
CA ARG A 209 28.38 4.93 -23.85
C ARG A 209 27.64 5.24 -25.15
N LEU A 210 26.42 4.73 -25.32
CA LEU A 210 25.54 5.02 -26.46
C LEU A 210 24.87 6.41 -26.40
N SER A 211 25.37 7.32 -25.56
CA SER A 211 24.92 8.72 -25.44
C SER A 211 23.51 8.89 -24.89
N CYS A 212 22.98 7.92 -24.15
CA CYS A 212 21.75 8.12 -23.40
C CYS A 212 22.02 9.12 -22.26
N SER A 213 21.24 10.20 -22.19
CA SER A 213 21.34 11.12 -21.05
C SER A 213 20.99 10.40 -19.75
N GLU A 214 21.60 10.83 -18.65
CA GLU A 214 21.38 10.16 -17.37
C GLU A 214 19.94 10.31 -16.86
N GLU A 215 19.29 11.42 -17.20
CA GLU A 215 17.87 11.64 -16.98
C GLU A 215 16.98 10.63 -17.72
N GLN A 216 17.26 10.39 -19.02
CA GLN A 216 16.52 9.38 -19.79
C GLN A 216 16.72 7.97 -19.21
N LEU A 217 17.92 7.63 -18.75
CA LEU A 217 18.20 6.33 -18.14
C LEU A 217 17.44 6.13 -16.82
N ARG A 218 17.41 7.15 -15.95
CA ARG A 218 16.61 7.15 -14.72
C ARG A 218 15.14 6.91 -15.01
N MET A 219 14.57 7.68 -15.95
CA MET A 219 13.16 7.57 -16.33
C MET A 219 12.82 6.20 -16.94
N GLN A 220 13.64 5.71 -17.86
CA GLN A 220 13.42 4.40 -18.49
C GLN A 220 13.56 3.27 -17.48
N TYR A 221 14.52 3.34 -16.55
CA TYR A 221 14.67 2.35 -15.50
C TYR A 221 13.40 2.23 -14.64
N LEU A 222 12.96 3.36 -14.06
CA LEU A 222 11.77 3.37 -13.20
C LEU A 222 10.53 2.93 -13.96
N ARG A 223 10.28 3.49 -15.16
CA ARG A 223 9.12 3.12 -15.98
C ARG A 223 9.03 1.63 -16.28
N ARG A 224 10.17 0.98 -16.52
CA ARG A 224 10.20 -0.45 -16.86
C ARG A 224 10.01 -1.34 -15.63
N ARG A 225 10.59 -0.95 -14.48
CA ARG A 225 10.37 -1.64 -13.20
C ARG A 225 8.93 -1.47 -12.70
N ASP A 226 8.37 -0.28 -12.90
CA ASP A 226 7.00 0.05 -12.54
C ASP A 226 5.98 -0.82 -13.28
N ALA A 227 6.22 -1.14 -14.56
CA ALA A 227 5.34 -2.04 -15.30
C ALA A 227 5.23 -3.45 -14.67
N GLU A 228 6.34 -3.99 -14.15
CA GLU A 228 6.33 -5.27 -13.44
C GLU A 228 5.70 -5.14 -12.05
N ILE A 229 6.00 -4.07 -11.33
CA ILE A 229 5.40 -3.80 -10.02
C ILE A 229 3.88 -3.61 -10.15
N CYS A 230 3.40 -2.93 -11.18
CA CYS A 230 1.97 -2.80 -11.49
C CYS A 230 1.29 -4.15 -11.79
N ARG A 231 2.02 -5.13 -12.34
CA ARG A 231 1.51 -6.50 -12.52
C ARG A 231 1.37 -7.19 -11.17
N LEU A 232 2.38 -7.08 -10.31
CA LEU A 232 2.35 -7.67 -8.96
C LEU A 232 1.29 -7.01 -8.06
N ARG A 233 1.10 -5.69 -8.17
CA ARG A 233 0.02 -4.94 -7.49
C ARG A 233 -1.35 -5.52 -7.80
N ARG A 234 -1.65 -5.72 -9.09
CA ARG A 234 -2.92 -6.32 -9.54
C ARG A 234 -3.11 -7.75 -9.00
N ASN A 235 -2.03 -8.52 -8.89
CA ASN A 235 -2.13 -9.85 -8.29
C ASN A 235 -2.47 -9.77 -6.79
N ALA A 236 -1.84 -8.86 -6.05
CA ALA A 236 -2.14 -8.65 -4.62
C ALA A 236 -3.56 -8.12 -4.40
N GLU A 237 -4.03 -7.21 -5.26
CA GLU A 237 -5.43 -6.75 -5.28
C GLU A 237 -6.40 -7.90 -5.55
N GLY A 238 -6.11 -8.76 -6.52
CA GLY A 238 -6.90 -9.96 -6.80
C GLY A 238 -6.91 -10.95 -5.62
N SER A 239 -5.78 -11.10 -4.92
CA SER A 239 -5.73 -11.89 -3.69
C SER A 239 -6.61 -11.33 -2.59
N CYS A 240 -6.76 -9.99 -2.49
CA CYS A 240 -7.67 -9.36 -1.52
C CYS A 240 -9.15 -9.67 -1.82
N GLU A 241 -9.52 -10.00 -3.05
CA GLU A 241 -10.89 -10.41 -3.38
C GLU A 241 -11.25 -11.77 -2.80
N ALA A 242 -10.28 -12.69 -2.72
CA ALA A 242 -10.46 -14.01 -2.14
C ALA A 242 -10.27 -14.02 -0.62
N ASP A 243 -9.19 -13.40 -0.15
CA ASP A 243 -8.82 -13.29 1.27
C ASP A 243 -8.11 -11.94 1.50
N PRO A 244 -8.80 -10.96 2.13
CA PRO A 244 -8.21 -9.65 2.42
C PRO A 244 -6.96 -9.73 3.29
N GLY A 245 -6.89 -10.68 4.23
CA GLY A 245 -5.74 -10.82 5.12
C GLY A 245 -4.49 -11.27 4.36
N HIS A 246 -4.64 -12.31 3.53
CA HIS A 246 -3.56 -12.77 2.66
C HIS A 246 -3.15 -11.72 1.62
N GLY A 247 -4.12 -11.05 1.00
CA GLY A 247 -3.86 -10.02 -0.01
C GLY A 247 -3.10 -8.80 0.55
N LEU A 248 -3.47 -8.31 1.74
CA LEU A 248 -2.75 -7.20 2.40
C LEU A 248 -1.35 -7.62 2.84
N CYS A 249 -1.17 -8.86 3.29
CA CYS A 249 0.16 -9.42 3.57
C CYS A 249 1.02 -9.42 2.29
N ALA A 250 0.50 -9.94 1.18
CA ALA A 250 1.19 -9.97 -0.10
C ALA A 250 1.54 -8.56 -0.61
N ALA A 251 0.63 -7.59 -0.44
CA ALA A 251 0.88 -6.20 -0.80
C ALA A 251 1.98 -5.56 0.07
N SER A 252 2.01 -5.84 1.37
CA SER A 252 3.05 -5.36 2.27
C SER A 252 4.43 -5.97 1.95
N GLU A 253 4.46 -7.24 1.55
CA GLU A 253 5.66 -7.95 1.13
C GLU A 253 6.19 -7.41 -0.21
N LEU A 254 5.28 -7.10 -1.16
CA LEU A 254 5.63 -6.45 -2.43
C LEU A 254 6.35 -5.12 -2.20
N LEU A 255 5.87 -4.30 -1.25
CA LEU A 255 6.56 -3.08 -0.86
C LEU A 255 7.96 -3.43 -0.33
N ARG A 256 8.02 -4.30 0.67
CA ARG A 256 9.26 -4.64 1.41
C ARG A 256 10.34 -5.25 0.52
N VAL A 257 9.97 -6.03 -0.49
CA VAL A 257 10.89 -6.78 -1.35
C VAL A 257 11.09 -6.06 -2.67
N ASP A 258 10.11 -6.06 -3.57
CA ASP A 258 10.32 -5.62 -4.95
C ASP A 258 10.44 -4.09 -5.09
N VAL A 259 9.61 -3.34 -4.38
CA VAL A 259 9.64 -1.87 -4.42
C VAL A 259 10.93 -1.36 -3.76
N LEU A 260 11.23 -1.86 -2.55
CA LEU A 260 12.46 -1.50 -1.85
C LEU A 260 13.71 -1.89 -2.64
N GLN A 261 13.76 -3.09 -3.22
CA GLN A 261 14.90 -3.53 -4.02
C GLN A 261 15.09 -2.65 -5.26
N THR A 262 14.00 -2.24 -5.90
CA THR A 262 14.05 -1.31 -7.04
C THR A 262 14.64 0.04 -6.62
N ALA A 263 14.26 0.57 -5.46
CA ALA A 263 14.80 1.83 -4.94
C ALA A 263 16.27 1.71 -4.53
N ILE A 264 16.68 0.61 -3.88
CA ILE A 264 18.08 0.35 -3.54
C ILE A 264 18.94 0.24 -4.81
N ASN A 265 18.47 -0.52 -5.80
CA ASN A 265 19.15 -0.67 -7.08
C ASN A 265 19.27 0.68 -7.80
N TYR A 266 18.21 1.47 -7.82
CA TYR A 266 18.23 2.82 -8.39
C TYR A 266 19.32 3.69 -7.74
N ARG A 267 19.35 3.73 -6.39
CA ARG A 267 20.37 4.49 -5.65
C ARG A 267 21.79 3.98 -5.94
N ALA A 268 21.99 2.67 -6.06
CA ALA A 268 23.28 2.09 -6.39
C ALA A 268 23.75 2.46 -7.81
N ILE A 269 22.82 2.56 -8.76
CA ILE A 269 23.12 2.86 -10.16
C ILE A 269 23.35 4.37 -10.38
N PHE A 270 22.55 5.22 -9.75
CA PHE A 270 22.47 6.67 -10.02
C PHE A 270 22.96 7.58 -8.89
N GLY A 271 23.40 7.01 -7.76
CA GLY A 271 24.11 7.68 -6.67
C GLY A 271 23.26 8.58 -5.75
N SER A 272 22.02 8.90 -6.08
CA SER A 272 21.17 9.80 -5.28
C SER A 272 19.69 9.42 -5.31
N THR A 273 18.98 9.81 -4.24
CA THR A 273 17.51 9.89 -4.20
C THR A 273 17.09 11.23 -4.80
N ASP A 274 16.58 11.21 -6.04
CA ASP A 274 16.04 12.39 -6.70
C ASP A 274 14.51 12.45 -6.54
N GLU A 275 13.93 13.59 -6.96
CA GLU A 275 12.47 13.81 -6.90
C GLU A 275 11.69 12.72 -7.63
N ARG A 276 12.25 12.16 -8.71
CA ARG A 276 11.61 11.08 -9.49
C ARG A 276 11.48 9.79 -8.69
N LEU A 277 12.54 9.37 -8.01
CA LEU A 277 12.46 8.19 -7.14
C LEU A 277 11.51 8.44 -5.97
N SER A 278 11.54 9.63 -5.37
CA SER A 278 10.66 10.00 -4.26
C SER A 278 9.18 9.98 -4.68
N ALA A 279 8.84 10.57 -5.82
CA ALA A 279 7.49 10.55 -6.39
C ALA A 279 7.04 9.13 -6.70
N TRP A 280 7.91 8.33 -7.33
CA TRP A 280 7.61 6.93 -7.63
C TRP A 280 7.36 6.09 -6.37
N LEU A 281 8.16 6.28 -5.31
CA LEU A 281 7.96 5.62 -4.01
C LEU A 281 6.66 6.06 -3.34
N ALA A 282 6.34 7.36 -3.40
CA ALA A 282 5.10 7.91 -2.87
C ALA A 282 3.88 7.29 -3.56
N ASP A 283 3.92 7.09 -4.88
CA ASP A 283 2.85 6.42 -5.62
C ASP A 283 2.64 4.97 -5.16
N GLN A 284 3.72 4.22 -4.90
CA GLN A 284 3.60 2.85 -4.41
C GLN A 284 3.03 2.79 -2.98
N VAL A 285 3.47 3.69 -2.10
CA VAL A 285 2.94 3.80 -0.74
C VAL A 285 1.47 4.23 -0.76
N HIS A 286 1.13 5.23 -1.57
CA HIS A 286 -0.24 5.74 -1.70
C HIS A 286 -1.20 4.64 -2.15
N TRP A 287 -0.79 3.84 -3.15
CA TRP A 287 -1.54 2.66 -3.56
C TRP A 287 -1.82 1.70 -2.40
N PHE A 288 -0.78 1.37 -1.62
CA PHE A 288 -0.93 0.43 -0.51
C PHE A 288 -1.85 0.99 0.58
N VAL A 289 -1.73 2.27 0.91
CA VAL A 289 -2.62 2.94 1.87
C VAL A 289 -4.07 2.89 1.37
N LYS A 290 -4.31 3.20 0.10
CA LYS A 290 -5.65 3.11 -0.51
C LYS A 290 -6.21 1.70 -0.50
N LEU A 291 -5.37 0.69 -0.74
CA LEU A 291 -5.76 -0.71 -0.65
C LEU A 291 -6.13 -1.08 0.79
N ALA A 292 -5.32 -0.70 1.77
CA ALA A 292 -5.61 -0.94 3.19
C ALA A 292 -6.90 -0.25 3.65
N GLU A 293 -7.13 1.01 3.25
CA GLU A 293 -8.37 1.75 3.52
C GLU A 293 -9.60 1.05 2.91
N LYS A 294 -9.49 0.62 1.65
CA LYS A 294 -10.57 -0.08 0.94
C LYS A 294 -10.93 -1.39 1.63
N GLU A 295 -9.93 -2.21 1.93
CA GLU A 295 -10.13 -3.56 2.46
C GLU A 295 -10.53 -3.56 3.94
N LEU A 296 -9.99 -2.65 4.74
CA LEU A 296 -10.28 -2.57 6.17
C LEU A 296 -11.51 -1.71 6.49
N LEU A 297 -11.67 -0.52 5.87
CA LEU A 297 -12.72 0.43 6.27
C LEU A 297 -13.94 0.42 5.33
N GLN A 298 -13.74 0.38 4.02
CA GLN A 298 -14.86 0.50 3.07
C GLN A 298 -15.66 -0.79 2.95
N ARG A 299 -15.00 -1.95 2.87
CA ARG A 299 -15.69 -3.26 2.77
C ARG A 299 -16.44 -3.66 4.03
N THR A 300 -16.00 -3.17 5.17
CA THR A 300 -16.66 -3.37 6.47
C THR A 300 -17.79 -2.38 6.70
N GLY A 301 -18.17 -1.56 5.72
CA GLY A 301 -19.27 -0.61 5.87
C GLY A 301 -19.11 0.37 7.03
N ILE A 302 -17.88 0.54 7.52
CA ILE A 302 -17.53 1.53 8.53
C ILE A 302 -17.52 2.86 7.80
N ILE A 303 -18.71 3.46 7.67
CA ILE A 303 -18.83 4.81 7.12
C ILE A 303 -18.24 5.73 8.18
N ASP A 304 -17.07 6.26 7.86
CA ASP A 304 -16.44 7.32 8.61
C ASP A 304 -17.36 8.54 8.63
N SER A 305 -18.11 8.75 9.71
CA SER A 305 -18.46 10.11 10.06
C SER A 305 -17.13 10.78 10.45
N GLU A 306 -16.61 11.67 9.62
CA GLU A 306 -15.37 12.41 9.90
C GLU A 306 -15.37 13.14 11.26
N ASP A 307 -16.54 13.32 11.88
CA ASP A 307 -16.71 13.88 13.22
C ASP A 307 -16.12 13.03 14.36
N ASP A 308 -15.92 11.72 14.16
CA ASP A 308 -15.47 10.78 15.21
C ASP A 308 -13.96 10.90 15.54
N PHE A 309 -13.21 11.67 14.74
CA PHE A 309 -11.77 11.90 14.92
C PHE A 309 -11.41 13.30 15.42
N LYS A 310 -12.36 14.26 15.44
CA LYS A 310 -12.15 15.64 15.93
C LYS A 310 -12.17 15.78 17.47
N GLY A 311 -11.90 14.71 18.21
CA GLY A 311 -11.90 14.71 19.67
C GLY A 311 -13.28 14.61 20.31
N ILE A 312 -14.33 14.30 19.53
CA ILE A 312 -15.63 13.93 20.07
C ILE A 312 -15.50 12.50 20.62
N ARG A 313 -15.96 12.31 21.86
CA ARG A 313 -15.94 11.01 22.55
C ARG A 313 -16.64 9.97 21.67
N PRO A 314 -15.98 8.85 21.28
CA PRO A 314 -16.58 7.88 20.39
C PRO A 314 -17.89 7.37 20.99
N SER A 315 -18.99 7.59 20.28
CA SER A 315 -20.34 7.22 20.74
C SER A 315 -20.74 5.86 20.18
N LEU A 316 -21.39 5.04 20.99
CA LEU A 316 -22.08 3.84 20.55
C LEU A 316 -23.45 4.25 19.97
N ASP A 317 -23.92 3.60 18.89
CA ASP A 317 -25.28 3.77 18.40
C ASP A 317 -26.27 2.94 19.23
N LEU A 318 -26.50 3.42 20.45
CA LEU A 318 -27.31 2.75 21.48
C LEU A 318 -28.81 2.83 21.20
N ALA A 319 -29.24 3.79 20.38
CA ALA A 319 -30.65 3.92 19.97
C ALA A 319 -31.09 2.74 19.09
N ALA A 320 -30.19 2.26 18.22
CA ALA A 320 -30.43 1.05 17.45
C ALA A 320 -30.49 -0.21 18.36
N ALA A 321 -29.70 -0.24 19.44
CA ALA A 321 -29.70 -1.36 20.40
C ALA A 321 -30.98 -1.42 21.26
N GLU A 322 -31.56 -0.27 21.63
CA GLU A 322 -32.81 -0.17 22.38
C GLU A 322 -34.06 -0.50 21.57
N ALA A 323 -34.06 -0.20 20.26
CA ALA A 323 -35.22 -0.39 19.40
C ALA A 323 -35.65 -1.86 19.21
N GLY A 324 -34.94 -2.82 19.82
CA GLY A 324 -35.38 -4.23 19.89
C GLY A 324 -35.65 -4.85 18.52
N VAL A 325 -35.03 -4.34 17.45
CA VAL A 325 -35.36 -4.75 16.09
C VAL A 325 -35.09 -6.26 15.97
N PRO A 326 -36.12 -7.07 15.67
CA PRO A 326 -35.93 -8.51 15.51
C PRO A 326 -34.85 -8.75 14.46
N GLN A 327 -33.88 -9.62 14.78
CA GLN A 327 -32.68 -9.87 13.97
C GLN A 327 -32.96 -10.30 12.52
N THR A 328 -34.21 -10.54 12.15
CA THR A 328 -34.64 -10.93 10.80
C THR A 328 -34.60 -9.79 9.78
N ASN A 329 -34.56 -8.50 10.19
CA ASN A 329 -34.50 -7.36 9.26
C ASN A 329 -33.31 -6.40 9.48
N LEU A 330 -32.34 -6.78 10.31
CA LEU A 330 -31.10 -6.01 10.44
C LEU A 330 -30.34 -6.06 9.11
N ARG A 331 -30.33 -4.91 8.42
CA ARG A 331 -29.34 -4.54 7.41
C ARG A 331 -28.01 -5.17 7.82
N SER A 332 -27.55 -6.16 7.05
CA SER A 332 -26.49 -7.10 7.43
C SER A 332 -25.41 -6.38 8.23
N VAL A 333 -25.35 -6.64 9.54
CA VAL A 333 -24.34 -6.09 10.44
C VAL A 333 -22.99 -6.32 9.75
N PRO A 334 -22.23 -5.27 9.41
CA PRO A 334 -21.10 -5.41 8.51
C PRO A 334 -20.11 -6.39 9.10
N LYS A 335 -19.97 -7.57 8.51
CA LYS A 335 -19.04 -8.56 9.05
C LYS A 335 -17.64 -8.04 8.80
N CYS A 336 -16.91 -7.76 9.88
CA CYS A 336 -15.49 -7.51 9.80
C CYS A 336 -14.84 -8.69 9.05
N THR A 337 -14.29 -8.41 7.89
CA THR A 337 -13.77 -9.41 6.95
C THR A 337 -12.43 -9.98 7.41
N VAL A 338 -11.68 -9.23 8.22
CA VAL A 338 -10.37 -9.60 8.74
C VAL A 338 -10.44 -9.77 10.26
N GLY A 339 -10.06 -10.95 10.76
CA GLY A 339 -9.96 -11.20 12.20
C GLY A 339 -8.85 -10.39 12.86
N LEU A 340 -8.93 -10.16 14.18
CA LEU A 340 -7.92 -9.38 14.91
C LEU A 340 -6.53 -10.05 14.90
N LEU A 341 -6.48 -11.38 14.94
CA LEU A 341 -5.23 -12.14 14.80
C LEU A 341 -4.57 -11.96 13.42
N ASP A 342 -5.36 -12.03 12.35
CA ASP A 342 -4.88 -11.77 10.99
C ASP A 342 -4.43 -10.31 10.85
N LEU A 343 -5.20 -9.38 11.42
CA LEU A 343 -4.86 -7.96 11.47
C LEU A 343 -3.52 -7.72 12.17
N ALA A 344 -3.24 -8.39 13.29
CA ALA A 344 -1.95 -8.29 13.98
C ALA A 344 -0.79 -8.78 13.11
N THR A 345 -1.02 -9.84 12.33
CA THR A 345 -0.03 -10.34 11.36
C THR A 345 0.23 -9.31 10.27
N ILE A 346 -0.83 -8.75 9.67
CA ILE A 346 -0.73 -7.71 8.65
C ILE A 346 -0.02 -6.48 9.21
N PHE A 347 -0.44 -5.98 10.38
CA PHE A 347 0.15 -4.82 11.05
C PHE A 347 1.66 -5.00 11.24
N ARG A 348 2.09 -6.16 11.72
CA ARG A 348 3.51 -6.49 11.89
C ARG A 348 4.26 -6.52 10.55
N GLN A 349 3.69 -7.11 9.51
CA GLN A 349 4.32 -7.13 8.18
C GLN A 349 4.44 -5.72 7.59
N VAL A 350 3.42 -4.89 7.75
CA VAL A 350 3.41 -3.49 7.32
C VAL A 350 4.45 -2.67 8.09
N PHE A 351 4.56 -2.87 9.41
CA PHE A 351 5.59 -2.24 10.23
C PHE A 351 7.00 -2.64 9.75
N ASN A 352 7.21 -3.92 9.45
CA ASN A 352 8.46 -4.42 8.91
C ASN A 352 8.77 -3.81 7.53
N ALA A 353 7.77 -3.71 6.66
CA ALA A 353 7.90 -3.05 5.35
C ALA A 353 8.28 -1.58 5.50
N ALA A 354 7.56 -0.82 6.33
CA ALA A 354 7.85 0.59 6.59
C ALA A 354 9.23 0.81 7.21
N SER A 355 9.64 -0.05 8.15
CA SER A 355 10.97 -0.01 8.76
C SER A 355 12.07 -0.28 7.74
N ALA A 356 11.82 -1.19 6.79
CA ALA A 356 12.77 -1.47 5.72
C ALA A 356 12.93 -0.29 4.75
N PHE A 357 11.87 0.51 4.53
CA PHE A 357 11.90 1.73 3.72
C PHE A 357 12.78 2.84 4.31
N CYS A 358 13.08 2.80 5.61
CA CYS A 358 14.02 3.75 6.22
C CYS A 358 15.41 3.69 5.54
N ARG A 359 15.78 2.54 4.95
CA ARG A 359 17.01 2.37 4.15
C ARG A 359 17.07 3.25 2.90
N VAL A 360 15.92 3.71 2.41
CA VAL A 360 15.77 4.64 1.28
C VAL A 360 15.26 6.01 1.71
N HIS A 361 15.37 6.34 3.01
CA HIS A 361 14.91 7.60 3.60
C HIS A 361 13.40 7.86 3.44
N ALA A 362 12.59 6.79 3.38
CA ALA A 362 11.14 6.87 3.38
C ALA A 362 10.60 6.15 4.62
N TYR A 363 9.56 6.70 5.26
CA TYR A 363 8.88 6.04 6.38
C TYR A 363 7.38 6.34 6.30
N PHE A 364 6.58 5.33 5.98
CA PHE A 364 5.14 5.51 5.71
C PHE A 364 4.23 4.98 6.81
N PHE A 365 4.78 4.36 7.86
CA PHE A 365 3.99 3.69 8.89
C PHE A 365 2.94 4.58 9.56
N PRO A 366 3.22 5.86 9.91
CA PRO A 366 2.24 6.69 10.62
C PRO A 366 0.94 6.89 9.85
N VAL A 367 1.01 7.00 8.51
CA VAL A 367 -0.17 7.19 7.66
C VAL A 367 -1.05 5.96 7.63
N VAL A 368 -0.45 4.76 7.53
CA VAL A 368 -1.25 3.52 7.50
C VAL A 368 -1.68 3.06 8.90
N ALA A 369 -0.92 3.40 9.95
CA ALA A 369 -1.25 3.05 11.33
C ALA A 369 -2.63 3.58 11.76
N ILE A 370 -3.01 4.77 11.28
CA ILE A 370 -4.33 5.37 11.53
C ILE A 370 -5.45 4.46 10.98
N THR A 371 -5.27 3.85 9.81
CA THR A 371 -6.24 2.91 9.22
C THR A 371 -6.42 1.67 10.10
N PHE A 372 -5.34 1.11 10.62
CA PHE A 372 -5.40 -0.03 11.56
C PHE A 372 -6.09 0.34 12.87
N GLU A 373 -5.77 1.52 13.43
CA GLU A 373 -6.40 2.00 14.65
C GLU A 373 -7.92 2.16 14.48
N ARG A 374 -8.36 2.79 13.39
CA ARG A 374 -9.78 2.95 13.05
C ARG A 374 -10.49 1.61 12.95
N TYR A 375 -9.86 0.65 12.28
CA TYR A 375 -10.41 -0.69 12.13
C TYR A 375 -10.57 -1.40 13.49
N VAL A 376 -9.53 -1.40 14.33
CA VAL A 376 -9.59 -2.02 15.67
C VAL A 376 -10.70 -1.40 16.51
N VAL A 377 -10.80 -0.07 16.54
CA VAL A 377 -11.86 0.62 17.29
C VAL A 377 -13.25 0.26 16.76
N ALA A 378 -13.43 0.16 15.45
CA ALA A 378 -14.70 -0.21 14.85
C ALA A 378 -15.10 -1.68 15.14
N VAL A 379 -14.16 -2.62 15.07
CA VAL A 379 -14.38 -4.03 15.45
C VAL A 379 -14.86 -4.11 16.91
N HIS A 380 -14.20 -3.40 17.82
CA HIS A 380 -14.59 -3.42 19.23
C HIS A 380 -15.91 -2.67 19.49
N ARG A 381 -16.16 -1.56 18.81
CA ARG A 381 -17.46 -0.85 18.84
C ARG A 381 -18.60 -1.80 18.50
N GLN A 382 -18.49 -2.50 17.37
CA GLN A 382 -19.50 -3.44 16.91
C GLN A 382 -19.76 -4.56 17.93
N ARG A 383 -18.70 -5.12 18.54
CA ARG A 383 -18.84 -6.13 19.60
C ARG A 383 -19.56 -5.56 20.82
N LEU A 384 -19.21 -4.35 21.26
CA LEU A 384 -19.83 -3.69 22.41
C LEU A 384 -21.30 -3.33 22.14
N GLU A 385 -21.67 -2.93 20.92
CA GLU A 385 -23.07 -2.71 20.52
C GLU A 385 -23.89 -4.01 20.56
N ALA A 386 -23.31 -5.13 20.11
CA ALA A 386 -23.95 -6.44 20.23
C ALA A 386 -24.14 -6.86 21.70
N ILE A 387 -23.17 -6.55 22.57
CA ILE A 387 -23.29 -6.76 24.02
C ILE A 387 -24.39 -5.89 24.62
N ALA A 388 -24.47 -4.61 24.24
CA ALA A 388 -25.53 -3.71 24.68
C ALA A 388 -26.93 -4.27 24.34
N ALA A 389 -27.12 -4.72 23.09
CA ALA A 389 -28.38 -5.31 22.65
C ALA A 389 -28.68 -6.65 23.33
N ALA A 390 -27.67 -7.48 23.61
CA ALA A 390 -27.83 -8.73 24.34
C ALA A 390 -28.21 -8.48 25.81
N PHE A 391 -27.56 -7.51 26.47
CA PHE A 391 -27.88 -7.11 27.84
C PHE A 391 -29.30 -6.55 27.93
N ALA A 392 -29.68 -5.63 27.03
CA ALA A 392 -31.01 -5.05 27.02
C ALA A 392 -32.11 -6.13 26.92
N ARG A 393 -31.98 -7.07 25.96
CA ARG A 393 -32.90 -8.21 25.84
C ARG A 393 -32.89 -9.10 27.07
N SER A 394 -31.70 -9.42 27.57
CA SER A 394 -31.58 -10.25 28.77
C SER A 394 -32.22 -9.60 29.99
N MET A 395 -32.22 -8.28 30.09
CA MET A 395 -32.89 -7.55 31.17
C MET A 395 -34.41 -7.46 30.97
N ASP A 396 -34.89 -7.35 29.73
CA ASP A 396 -36.33 -7.32 29.42
C ASP A 396 -37.02 -8.67 29.69
N GLU A 397 -36.28 -9.77 29.53
CA GLU A 397 -36.75 -11.14 29.81
C GLU A 397 -36.49 -11.60 31.26
N TYR A 398 -35.82 -10.78 32.08
CA TYR A 398 -35.38 -11.21 33.41
C TYR A 398 -36.46 -11.02 34.48
N ASP A 399 -36.93 -12.13 35.05
CA ASP A 399 -37.95 -12.15 36.11
C ASP A 399 -37.43 -11.78 37.53
N TYR A 400 -36.18 -11.33 37.65
CA TYR A 400 -35.52 -11.01 38.93
C TYR A 400 -35.44 -12.17 39.93
N VAL A 401 -35.57 -13.41 39.44
CA VAL A 401 -35.38 -14.61 40.26
C VAL A 401 -33.88 -14.88 40.41
N PRO A 402 -33.34 -14.88 41.65
CA PRO A 402 -31.92 -15.09 41.87
C PRO A 402 -31.56 -16.58 41.71
N VAL A 403 -30.43 -16.86 41.08
CA VAL A 403 -29.92 -18.23 40.98
C VAL A 403 -29.10 -18.55 42.23
N THR A 404 -29.74 -19.16 43.23
CA THR A 404 -29.11 -19.43 44.54
C THR A 404 -28.38 -20.78 44.62
N SER A 405 -28.58 -21.68 43.66
CA SER A 405 -27.99 -23.03 43.65
C SER A 405 -26.47 -23.00 43.51
N HIS A 406 -25.92 -22.12 42.66
CA HIS A 406 -24.48 -22.03 42.43
C HIS A 406 -23.72 -21.41 43.60
N LEU A 407 -24.33 -20.46 44.32
CA LEU A 407 -23.69 -19.79 45.45
C LEU A 407 -23.43 -20.75 46.63
N LYS A 408 -24.38 -21.65 46.91
CA LYS A 408 -24.23 -22.68 47.96
C LYS A 408 -23.13 -23.70 47.65
N LEU A 409 -23.01 -24.08 46.38
CA LEU A 409 -21.96 -25.00 45.91
C LEU A 409 -20.57 -24.35 45.95
N LEU A 410 -20.48 -23.06 45.64
CA LEU A 410 -19.22 -22.31 45.67
C LEU A 410 -18.75 -22.01 47.10
N GLY A 411 -19.65 -21.71 48.04
CA GLY A 411 -19.31 -21.52 49.45
C GLY A 411 -18.73 -22.76 50.13
N ALA A 412 -19.16 -23.95 49.69
CA ALA A 412 -18.62 -25.23 50.17
C ALA A 412 -17.28 -25.63 49.53
N SER A 413 -16.78 -24.88 48.53
CA SER A 413 -15.54 -25.22 47.82
C SER A 413 -14.28 -24.79 48.60
N PRO A 414 -13.33 -25.69 48.88
CA PRO A 414 -12.06 -25.36 49.54
C PRO A 414 -11.22 -24.31 48.79
N TRP A 415 -11.37 -24.25 47.45
CA TRP A 415 -10.73 -23.25 46.59
C TRP A 415 -11.28 -21.84 46.81
N PHE A 416 -12.57 -21.76 47.12
CA PHE A 416 -13.21 -20.49 47.41
C PHE A 416 -12.78 -19.99 48.78
N GLN A 417 -12.54 -20.88 49.75
CA GLN A 417 -12.14 -20.57 51.13
C GLN A 417 -10.66 -20.16 51.29
N SER A 418 -9.79 -20.52 50.35
CA SER A 418 -8.32 -20.41 50.49
C SER A 418 -7.72 -19.03 50.15
N GLY A 419 -8.51 -17.99 49.87
CA GLY A 419 -8.01 -16.61 49.70
C GLY A 419 -7.12 -16.37 48.46
N LEU A 420 -6.96 -17.38 47.58
CA LEU A 420 -6.10 -17.33 46.40
C LEU A 420 -6.76 -16.72 45.16
N SER A 421 -8.03 -16.32 45.24
CA SER A 421 -8.73 -15.67 44.13
C SER A 421 -8.78 -14.15 44.34
N PRO A 422 -8.10 -13.34 43.50
CA PRO A 422 -8.10 -11.88 43.60
C PRO A 422 -9.47 -11.24 43.30
N ASN A 423 -10.51 -12.02 43.00
CA ASN A 423 -11.82 -11.51 42.59
C ASN A 423 -12.99 -12.34 43.18
N ARG A 424 -12.93 -12.66 44.48
CA ARG A 424 -14.03 -13.36 45.20
C ARG A 424 -15.39 -12.68 45.02
N GLY A 425 -15.43 -11.35 44.93
CA GLY A 425 -16.66 -10.58 44.70
C GLY A 425 -17.38 -10.98 43.42
N CYS A 426 -16.67 -11.38 42.36
CA CYS A 426 -17.27 -11.72 41.07
C CYS A 426 -18.24 -12.91 41.13
N VAL A 427 -18.21 -13.72 42.20
CA VAL A 427 -19.20 -14.79 42.41
C VAL A 427 -20.61 -14.24 42.65
N PHE A 428 -20.74 -13.04 43.22
CA PHE A 428 -22.04 -12.38 43.35
C PHE A 428 -22.67 -12.07 41.98
N LEU A 429 -21.87 -11.94 40.91
CA LEU A 429 -22.38 -11.76 39.55
C LEU A 429 -23.17 -12.98 39.07
N LEU A 430 -22.86 -14.18 39.56
CA LEU A 430 -23.57 -15.41 39.20
C LEU A 430 -25.00 -15.47 39.75
N ARG A 431 -25.35 -14.60 40.72
CA ARG A 431 -26.72 -14.49 41.23
C ARG A 431 -27.68 -14.04 40.13
N HIS A 432 -27.23 -13.15 39.26
CA HIS A 432 -28.02 -12.53 38.21
C HIS A 432 -27.36 -12.78 36.85
N ALA A 433 -27.92 -13.70 36.08
CA ALA A 433 -27.40 -14.08 34.77
C ALA A 433 -27.09 -12.89 33.82
N PRO A 434 -27.91 -11.81 33.75
CA PRO A 434 -27.58 -10.65 32.92
C PRO A 434 -26.24 -9.99 33.28
N LEU A 435 -25.88 -9.96 34.57
CA LEU A 435 -24.64 -9.34 35.04
C LEU A 435 -23.41 -10.22 34.76
N SER A 436 -23.50 -11.53 35.00
CA SER A 436 -22.41 -12.45 34.67
C SER A 436 -22.13 -12.48 33.17
N ASN A 437 -23.19 -12.48 32.35
CA ASN A 437 -23.05 -12.46 30.89
C ASN A 437 -22.43 -11.15 30.40
N LEU A 438 -22.85 -10.01 30.96
CA LEU A 438 -22.25 -8.70 30.64
C LEU A 438 -20.77 -8.67 30.99
N TYR A 439 -20.40 -9.10 32.20
CA TYR A 439 -19.00 -9.14 32.65
C TYR A 439 -18.14 -10.00 31.73
N ASN A 440 -18.56 -11.25 31.47
CA ASN A 440 -17.83 -12.16 30.59
C ASN A 440 -17.68 -11.61 29.17
N SER A 441 -18.74 -11.00 28.62
CA SER A 441 -18.68 -10.45 27.26
C SER A 441 -17.74 -9.25 27.17
N ILE A 442 -17.67 -8.40 28.20
CA ILE A 442 -16.70 -7.29 28.24
C ILE A 442 -15.27 -7.83 28.37
N LEU A 443 -15.05 -8.89 29.16
CA LEU A 443 -13.74 -9.54 29.23
C LEU A 443 -13.35 -10.18 27.89
N GLU A 444 -14.28 -10.77 27.14
CA GLU A 444 -14.01 -11.26 25.78
C GLU A 444 -13.56 -10.13 24.86
N VAL A 445 -14.12 -8.92 24.98
CA VAL A 445 -13.66 -7.74 24.25
C VAL A 445 -12.25 -7.34 24.66
N ALA A 446 -11.95 -7.35 25.96
CA ALA A 446 -10.63 -7.02 26.50
C ALA A 446 -9.57 -8.05 26.06
N ASN A 447 -9.89 -9.34 26.11
CA ASN A 447 -9.04 -10.44 25.65
C ASN A 447 -8.81 -10.36 24.13
N ALA A 448 -9.84 -10.05 23.36
CA ALA A 448 -9.71 -9.86 21.92
C ALA A 448 -8.80 -8.68 21.55
N PHE A 449 -8.77 -7.62 22.37
CA PHE A 449 -7.85 -6.50 22.16
C PHE A 449 -6.38 -6.95 22.31
N GLN A 450 -6.09 -7.94 23.16
CA GLN A 450 -4.75 -8.50 23.30
C GLN A 450 -4.27 -9.25 22.05
N GLU A 451 -5.19 -9.68 21.17
CA GLU A 451 -4.81 -10.29 19.89
C GLU A 451 -4.13 -9.25 18.96
N CYS A 452 -4.51 -7.97 19.06
CA CYS A 452 -3.95 -6.88 18.28
C CYS A 452 -3.81 -5.60 19.13
N PRO A 453 -2.77 -5.51 20.00
CA PRO A 453 -2.64 -4.42 20.95
C PRO A 453 -2.07 -3.17 20.28
N ILE A 454 -2.94 -2.39 19.65
CA ILE A 454 -2.60 -1.05 19.14
C ILE A 454 -2.76 -0.05 20.29
N SER A 455 -1.65 0.42 20.85
CA SER A 455 -1.65 1.29 22.04
C SER A 455 -2.48 2.56 21.88
N THR A 456 -2.53 3.15 20.68
CA THR A 456 -3.32 4.34 20.39
C THR A 456 -4.83 4.06 20.38
N ALA A 457 -5.26 2.83 20.09
CA ALA A 457 -6.66 2.43 20.12
C ALA A 457 -7.19 2.17 21.54
N ALA A 458 -6.31 1.85 22.50
CA ALA A 458 -6.68 1.43 23.85
C ALA A 458 -7.64 2.41 24.54
N ALA A 459 -7.31 3.71 24.53
CA ALA A 459 -8.12 4.74 25.19
C ALA A 459 -9.52 4.83 24.60
N ARG A 460 -9.64 4.66 23.27
CA ARG A 460 -10.92 4.70 22.56
C ARG A 460 -11.76 3.46 22.88
N VAL A 461 -11.15 2.28 22.97
CA VAL A 461 -11.85 1.04 23.37
C VAL A 461 -12.36 1.13 24.80
N VAL A 462 -11.54 1.61 25.74
CA VAL A 462 -11.98 1.83 27.14
C VAL A 462 -13.13 2.83 27.20
N THR A 463 -13.06 3.93 26.45
CA THR A 463 -14.15 4.92 26.37
C THR A 463 -15.45 4.34 25.80
N LEU A 464 -15.37 3.42 24.84
CA LEU A 464 -16.54 2.69 24.33
C LEU A 464 -17.12 1.77 25.42
N THR A 465 -16.28 1.08 26.19
CA THR A 465 -16.73 0.28 27.33
C THR A 465 -17.41 1.12 28.40
N GLU A 466 -16.90 2.33 28.70
CA GLU A 466 -17.60 3.28 29.59
C GLU A 466 -18.97 3.66 29.05
N SER A 467 -19.08 3.89 27.75
CA SER A 467 -20.34 4.23 27.09
C SER A 467 -21.35 3.08 27.16
N LEU A 468 -20.88 1.83 27.02
CA LEU A 468 -21.69 0.62 27.23
C LEU A 468 -22.18 0.54 28.68
N LEU A 469 -21.31 0.76 29.67
CA LEU A 469 -21.71 0.70 31.08
C LEU A 469 -22.70 1.81 31.43
N ALA A 470 -22.51 3.03 30.91
CA ALA A 470 -23.46 4.11 31.05
C ALA A 470 -24.82 3.78 30.42
N PHE A 471 -24.82 3.09 29.29
CA PHE A 471 -26.04 2.55 28.68
C PHE A 471 -26.74 1.52 29.57
N CYS A 472 -26.00 0.53 30.10
CA CYS A 472 -26.56 -0.47 31.00
C CYS A 472 -27.21 0.20 32.23
N ILE A 473 -26.59 1.25 32.78
CA ILE A 473 -27.17 2.03 33.88
C ILE A 473 -28.49 2.69 33.44
N ARG A 474 -28.54 3.34 32.27
CA ARG A 474 -29.80 3.94 31.76
C ARG A 474 -30.90 2.90 31.57
N LYS A 475 -30.56 1.71 31.08
CA LYS A 475 -31.51 0.59 30.97
C LYS A 475 -32.03 0.17 32.35
N LEU A 476 -31.17 0.05 33.36
CA LEU A 476 -31.60 -0.21 34.74
C LEU A 476 -32.52 0.90 35.27
N ILE A 477 -32.22 2.17 35.00
CA ILE A 477 -33.10 3.30 35.38
C ILE A 477 -34.50 3.13 34.77
N SER A 478 -34.59 2.71 33.50
CA SER A 478 -35.87 2.52 32.81
C SER A 478 -36.73 1.39 33.39
N LEU A 479 -36.11 0.41 34.06
CA LEU A 479 -36.76 -0.76 34.65
C LEU A 479 -37.07 -0.60 36.15
N LYS A 480 -36.77 0.57 36.74
CA LYS A 480 -36.90 0.81 38.19
C LYS A 480 -38.35 0.55 38.68
N PRO A 481 -38.57 -0.42 39.60
CA PRO A 481 -39.93 -0.84 40.00
C PRO A 481 -40.62 0.08 41.04
N GLY A 482 -39.97 1.16 41.48
CA GLY A 482 -40.50 2.08 42.50
C GLY A 482 -39.40 2.79 43.30
N GLY A 483 -39.77 3.44 44.41
CA GLY A 483 -38.83 4.08 45.32
C GLY A 483 -38.09 3.07 46.20
N ARG A 484 -36.76 3.16 46.26
CA ARG A 484 -35.90 2.24 47.01
C ARG A 484 -36.18 2.26 48.52
N GLU A 485 -36.54 3.42 49.06
CA GLU A 485 -36.77 3.66 50.49
C GLU A 485 -37.80 2.70 51.12
N ASN A 486 -38.81 2.30 50.35
CA ASN A 486 -39.87 1.42 50.83
C ASN A 486 -39.42 -0.04 50.98
N LEU A 487 -38.32 -0.41 50.34
CA LEU A 487 -37.80 -1.79 50.27
C LEU A 487 -36.49 -1.96 51.04
N ASP A 488 -36.05 -0.92 51.76
CA ASP A 488 -34.70 -0.86 52.35
C ASP A 488 -34.43 -1.99 53.36
N GLU A 489 -35.44 -2.34 54.18
CA GLU A 489 -35.31 -3.44 55.14
C GLU A 489 -35.27 -4.81 54.46
N GLU A 490 -36.01 -5.00 53.35
CA GLU A 490 -35.94 -6.23 52.56
C GLU A 490 -34.60 -6.37 51.82
N ILE A 491 -34.11 -5.27 51.26
CA ILE A 491 -32.80 -5.22 50.59
C ILE A 491 -31.70 -5.58 51.59
N LYS A 492 -31.65 -4.92 52.75
CA LYS A 492 -30.66 -5.24 53.81
C LYS A 492 -30.74 -6.70 54.25
N ALA A 493 -31.95 -7.26 54.39
CA ALA A 493 -32.12 -8.65 54.76
C ALA A 493 -31.53 -9.60 53.69
N ILE A 494 -31.74 -9.31 52.40
CA ILE A 494 -31.17 -10.09 51.30
C ILE A 494 -29.65 -9.97 51.28
N GLU A 495 -29.11 -8.75 51.36
CA GLU A 495 -27.66 -8.49 51.35
C GLU A 495 -26.97 -9.17 52.55
N HIS A 496 -27.55 -9.05 53.74
CA HIS A 496 -27.02 -9.68 54.94
C HIS A 496 -26.99 -11.21 54.84
N ASN A 497 -28.05 -11.82 54.28
CA ASN A 497 -28.10 -13.26 54.02
C ASN A 497 -27.12 -13.72 52.93
N LEU A 498 -26.67 -12.82 52.04
CA LEU A 498 -25.68 -13.13 51.02
C LEU A 498 -24.24 -13.05 51.55
N VAL A 499 -24.00 -12.16 52.51
CA VAL A 499 -22.67 -11.96 53.11
C VAL A 499 -22.44 -12.88 54.31
N GLN A 500 -23.46 -13.18 55.10
CA GLN A 500 -23.37 -14.10 56.24
C GLN A 500 -23.89 -15.49 55.87
N GLU A 501 -23.11 -16.54 56.17
CA GLU A 501 -23.47 -17.97 55.99
C GLU A 501 -24.61 -18.42 56.94
N GLY A 502 -25.73 -17.70 56.95
CA GLY A 502 -26.87 -17.95 57.83
C GLY A 502 -27.82 -19.03 57.29
N ASP A 503 -28.20 -19.98 58.15
CA ASP A 503 -29.18 -21.02 57.86
C ASP A 503 -30.51 -20.43 57.37
N GLY A 504 -30.84 -20.74 56.11
CA GLY A 504 -31.93 -20.13 55.38
C GLY A 504 -33.31 -20.45 55.96
N ARG A 505 -33.87 -19.48 56.70
CA ARG A 505 -35.33 -19.29 56.73
C ARG A 505 -35.71 -18.40 55.56
N GLY A 506 -36.24 -19.01 54.50
CA GLY A 506 -36.73 -18.33 53.32
C GLY A 506 -37.88 -17.38 53.66
N GLY A 507 -37.57 -16.10 53.83
CA GLY A 507 -38.56 -15.04 53.72
C GLY A 507 -39.02 -14.91 52.26
N HIS A 508 -40.26 -14.48 52.05
CA HIS A 508 -40.73 -14.08 50.74
C HIS A 508 -39.93 -12.86 50.28
N THR A 509 -38.95 -13.03 49.40
CA THR A 509 -38.24 -11.92 48.78
C THR A 509 -39.10 -11.35 47.65
N THR A 510 -39.31 -10.04 47.66
CA THR A 510 -40.00 -9.38 46.54
C THR A 510 -39.05 -9.25 45.35
N CYS A 511 -39.54 -9.47 44.13
CA CYS A 511 -38.75 -9.22 42.91
C CYS A 511 -38.21 -7.78 42.84
N GLN A 512 -38.90 -6.83 43.48
CA GLN A 512 -38.49 -5.43 43.55
C GLN A 512 -37.26 -5.22 44.43
N ALA A 513 -37.17 -5.89 45.59
CA ALA A 513 -35.98 -5.83 46.44
C ALA A 513 -34.77 -6.50 45.74
N GLU A 514 -34.97 -7.62 45.06
CA GLU A 514 -33.92 -8.29 44.26
C GLU A 514 -33.37 -7.42 43.12
N PHE A 515 -34.21 -6.60 42.48
CA PHE A 515 -33.75 -5.63 41.48
C PHE A 515 -32.73 -4.63 42.07
N PHE A 516 -32.95 -4.12 43.28
CA PHE A 516 -32.01 -3.20 43.91
C PHE A 516 -30.73 -3.91 44.35
N VAL A 517 -30.81 -5.16 44.81
CA VAL A 517 -29.63 -6.00 45.09
C VAL A 517 -28.80 -6.23 43.81
N LEU A 518 -29.44 -6.45 42.66
CA LEU A 518 -28.78 -6.51 41.36
C LEU A 518 -28.04 -5.21 41.05
N CYS A 519 -28.68 -4.06 41.26
CA CYS A 519 -28.07 -2.74 41.04
C CYS A 519 -26.89 -2.48 41.98
N ASP A 520 -26.98 -2.93 43.23
CA ASP A 520 -25.89 -2.86 44.19
C ASP A 520 -24.70 -3.72 43.74
N ILE A 521 -24.94 -4.98 43.35
CA ILE A 521 -23.91 -5.87 42.78
C ILE A 521 -23.27 -5.23 41.53
N PHE A 522 -24.05 -4.62 40.64
CA PHE A 522 -23.51 -3.90 39.48
C PHE A 522 -22.53 -2.79 39.91
N GLY A 523 -22.92 -1.93 40.85
CA GLY A 523 -22.13 -0.76 41.25
C GLY A 523 -20.90 -1.08 42.13
N THR A 524 -21.00 -2.10 42.98
CA THR A 524 -19.99 -2.42 44.01
C THR A 524 -19.07 -3.56 43.61
N VAL A 525 -19.54 -4.49 42.78
CA VAL A 525 -18.76 -5.66 42.35
C VAL A 525 -18.35 -5.56 40.90
N LEU A 526 -19.30 -5.41 39.97
CA LEU A 526 -19.02 -5.44 38.53
C LEU A 526 -18.11 -4.29 38.09
N LEU A 527 -18.44 -3.05 38.48
CA LEU A 527 -17.65 -1.88 38.07
C LEU A 527 -16.19 -1.92 38.55
N PRO A 528 -15.88 -2.20 39.84
CA PRO A 528 -14.48 -2.33 40.28
C PRO A 528 -13.76 -3.51 39.65
N ALA A 529 -14.42 -4.67 39.52
CA ALA A 529 -13.80 -5.84 38.91
C ALA A 529 -13.40 -5.54 37.46
N LEU A 530 -14.30 -4.95 36.66
CA LEU A 530 -13.98 -4.52 35.30
C LEU A 530 -12.88 -3.47 35.26
N ALA A 531 -12.89 -2.48 36.16
CA ALA A 531 -11.83 -1.48 36.17
C ALA A 531 -10.45 -2.08 36.47
N ASN A 532 -10.37 -3.05 37.38
CA ASN A 532 -9.12 -3.76 37.68
C ASN A 532 -8.64 -4.57 36.48
N GLU A 533 -9.53 -5.36 35.86
CA GLU A 533 -9.18 -6.18 34.69
C GLU A 533 -8.84 -5.33 33.46
N LEU A 534 -9.55 -4.22 33.22
CA LEU A 534 -9.21 -3.31 32.13
C LEU A 534 -7.88 -2.59 32.40
N SER A 535 -7.56 -2.25 33.65
CA SER A 535 -6.27 -1.65 34.01
C SER A 535 -5.10 -2.62 33.90
N SER A 536 -5.33 -3.93 34.07
CA SER A 536 -4.30 -4.96 33.85
C SER A 536 -4.10 -5.27 32.37
N THR A 537 -5.18 -5.19 31.59
CA THR A 537 -5.19 -5.55 30.17
C THR A 537 -4.72 -4.41 29.26
N PHE A 538 -5.18 -3.18 29.52
CA PHE A 538 -4.86 -2.01 28.70
C PHE A 538 -3.65 -1.24 29.28
N PRO A 539 -2.87 -0.51 28.46
CA PRO A 539 -1.73 0.26 28.93
C PRO A 539 -2.11 1.27 30.03
N LEU A 540 -1.18 1.49 30.99
CA LEU A 540 -1.29 2.26 32.25
C LEU A 540 -1.98 3.65 32.22
N GLN A 541 -2.29 4.22 31.06
CA GLN A 541 -2.88 5.54 30.92
C GLN A 541 -4.40 5.54 30.70
N THR A 542 -5.03 4.36 30.56
CA THR A 542 -6.47 4.24 30.31
C THR A 542 -7.19 3.77 31.57
N VAL A 543 -7.86 4.68 32.27
CA VAL A 543 -8.61 4.39 33.50
C VAL A 543 -10.09 4.53 33.24
N LEU A 544 -10.87 3.51 33.65
CA LEU A 544 -12.33 3.55 33.61
C LEU A 544 -12.87 4.57 34.63
N ASP A 545 -13.75 5.49 34.21
CA ASP A 545 -14.40 6.48 35.10
C ASP A 545 -15.49 5.84 35.99
N ILE A 546 -15.04 5.03 36.96
CA ILE A 546 -15.92 4.40 37.95
C ILE A 546 -16.69 5.46 38.76
N LYS A 547 -16.06 6.60 39.06
CA LYS A 547 -16.66 7.66 39.87
C LYS A 547 -17.85 8.29 39.15
N GLY A 548 -17.69 8.61 37.87
CA GLY A 548 -18.77 9.10 37.02
C GLY A 548 -19.92 8.10 36.89
N LEU A 549 -19.62 6.83 36.64
CA LEU A 549 -20.62 5.76 36.54
C LEU A 549 -21.39 5.57 37.86
N ARG A 550 -20.70 5.54 39.01
CA ARG A 550 -21.34 5.47 40.32
C ARG A 550 -22.18 6.70 40.65
N SER A 551 -21.70 7.89 40.27
CA SER A 551 -22.47 9.13 40.42
C SER A 551 -23.77 9.07 39.62
N LEU A 552 -23.75 8.49 38.42
CA LEU A 552 -24.95 8.28 37.59
C LEU A 552 -25.95 7.35 38.28
N MET A 553 -25.49 6.24 38.86
CA MET A 553 -26.34 5.30 39.60
C MET A 553 -26.91 5.92 40.89
N ALA A 554 -26.09 6.65 41.65
CA ALA A 554 -26.51 7.31 42.89
C ALA A 554 -27.56 8.39 42.63
N LYS A 555 -27.41 9.19 41.57
CA LYS A 555 -28.41 10.20 41.16
C LYS A 555 -29.76 9.58 40.80
N ALA A 556 -29.77 8.35 40.30
CA ALA A 556 -30.99 7.63 39.99
C ALA A 556 -31.52 6.77 41.15
N ASP A 557 -30.87 6.83 42.32
CA ASP A 557 -31.23 6.04 43.49
C ASP A 557 -31.31 4.54 43.15
N LEU A 558 -30.29 4.06 42.42
CA LEU A 558 -30.13 2.64 42.06
C LEU A 558 -29.21 1.88 43.01
N CYS A 559 -28.16 2.53 43.53
CA CYS A 559 -27.20 1.91 44.47
C CYS A 559 -27.00 2.75 45.73
N ARG A 560 -26.71 2.08 46.86
CA ARG A 560 -26.22 2.75 48.07
C ARG A 560 -24.69 2.73 48.13
N CYS A 561 -24.12 3.79 48.68
CA CYS A 561 -22.71 3.86 49.05
C CYS A 561 -22.64 4.49 50.46
N PRO A 562 -22.08 3.80 51.47
CA PRO A 562 -21.48 2.45 51.43
C PRO A 562 -22.53 1.33 51.37
N ASN A 563 -22.12 0.15 50.89
CA ASN A 563 -22.94 -1.05 50.78
C ASN A 563 -22.16 -2.25 51.39
N PRO A 564 -22.83 -3.22 52.06
CA PRO A 564 -22.19 -4.40 52.65
C PRO A 564 -21.26 -5.19 51.70
N PHE A 565 -21.56 -5.24 50.39
CA PHE A 565 -20.66 -5.86 49.40
C PHE A 565 -19.32 -5.13 49.27
N THR A 566 -19.30 -3.82 49.51
CA THR A 566 -18.07 -3.00 49.45
C THR A 566 -17.12 -3.37 50.60
N GLU A 567 -17.68 -3.58 51.80
CA GLU A 567 -16.92 -4.01 52.97
C GLU A 567 -16.37 -5.42 52.79
N ALA A 568 -17.20 -6.36 52.29
CA ALA A 568 -16.79 -7.73 51.99
C ALA A 568 -15.66 -7.81 50.95
N CYS A 569 -15.65 -6.91 49.95
CA CYS A 569 -14.57 -6.81 48.97
C CYS A 569 -13.31 -6.12 49.54
N SER A 570 -13.45 -5.08 50.36
CA SER A 570 -12.33 -4.29 50.90
C SER A 570 -11.60 -4.89 52.10
N ALA A 571 -12.28 -5.68 52.93
CA ALA A 571 -11.74 -6.20 54.19
C ALA A 571 -10.56 -7.17 54.03
N TYR A 572 -10.31 -7.67 52.81
CA TYR A 572 -9.27 -8.66 52.52
C TYR A 572 -8.07 -8.10 51.75
N ASP A 573 -8.22 -7.02 50.97
CA ASP A 573 -7.08 -6.36 50.28
C ASP A 573 -6.09 -5.72 51.28
N GLY A 574 -6.53 -5.45 52.51
CA GLY A 574 -5.68 -4.88 53.57
C GLY A 574 -4.71 -5.86 54.25
N GLN A 575 -4.82 -7.17 54.02
CA GLN A 575 -4.00 -8.17 54.73
C GLN A 575 -2.71 -8.60 54.01
N THR A 576 -2.45 -8.15 52.77
CA THR A 576 -1.24 -8.50 52.00
C THR A 576 -0.14 -7.44 52.03
N SER A 577 -0.32 -6.31 52.73
CA SER A 577 0.69 -5.25 52.88
C SER A 577 1.58 -5.38 54.14
N GLY A 578 1.66 -6.57 54.74
CA GLY A 578 2.49 -6.84 55.91
C GLY A 578 3.78 -7.61 55.58
N GLY A 579 4.85 -6.89 55.22
CA GLY A 579 6.22 -7.37 55.47
C GLY A 579 7.08 -7.75 54.26
N ASN A 580 8.27 -7.14 54.25
CA ASN A 580 9.51 -7.52 53.55
C ASN A 580 9.67 -7.04 52.10
N SER A 581 10.02 -5.76 51.97
CA SER A 581 10.87 -5.26 50.90
C SER A 581 12.23 -5.98 50.89
N PRO A 582 12.65 -6.64 49.79
CA PRO A 582 14.05 -6.98 49.56
C PRO A 582 14.72 -5.85 48.77
N THR A 583 15.91 -5.54 49.25
CA THR A 583 16.87 -4.54 48.80
C THR A 583 17.25 -4.71 47.32
N HIS A 584 17.46 -3.56 46.67
CA HIS A 584 18.10 -3.34 45.37
C HIS A 584 19.02 -4.47 44.83
N ALA A 585 18.72 -4.92 43.62
CA ALA A 585 19.72 -5.42 42.68
C ALA A 585 19.39 -4.92 41.25
N SER A 586 20.36 -4.23 40.65
CA SER A 586 20.31 -3.64 39.31
C SER A 586 20.09 -4.67 38.19
N PRO A 587 19.47 -4.30 37.05
CA PRO A 587 19.32 -5.22 35.93
C PRO A 587 20.60 -5.26 35.08
N VAL A 588 21.10 -6.46 34.85
CA VAL A 588 21.98 -6.80 33.73
C VAL A 588 21.09 -7.29 32.58
N LEU A 589 21.22 -6.63 31.42
CA LEU A 589 20.57 -6.96 30.15
C LEU A 589 21.09 -8.29 29.58
N PRO A 590 20.26 -8.96 28.77
CA PRO A 590 20.62 -9.20 27.37
C PRO A 590 19.82 -8.33 26.40
#